data_AF-A0A381YVN3-F1
#
_entry.id   AF-A0A381YVN3-F1
#
_cell.length_a   1.000
_cell.length_b   1.000
_cell.length_c   1.000
_cell.angle_alpha   90.00
_cell.angle_beta   90.00
_cell.angle_gamma   90.00
#
_symmetry.space_group_name_H-M   'P 1'
#
loop_
_entity.id
_entity.type
_entity.pdbx_description
1 polymer ?
#
loop_
_entity_poly.entity_id
_entity_poly.type
_entity_poly.pdbx_seq_one_letter_code
_entity_poly.pdbx_strand_id
1 'polypeptide(L)' 'MDKYLLVVMGILMIGIPIAFVSPTGEIRDQPFIPLFYVSIGGIIVIIVYSSYKQKKETQRANRERRRKSKK' A
#
# COMPACT_ATOMS: atom_id res chain seq x y z
N MET A 1 -7.10 2.64 6.21
CA MET A 1 -6.47 1.39 5.72
C MET A 1 -6.46 0.39 6.85
N ASP A 2 -6.57 -0.90 6.54
CA ASP A 2 -6.46 -1.95 7.55
C ASP A 2 -5.05 -1.95 8.17
N LYS A 3 -4.92 -2.24 9.47
CA LYS A 3 -3.63 -2.24 10.18
C LYS A 3 -2.61 -3.19 9.54
N TYR A 4 -3.08 -4.33 9.03
CA TYR A 4 -2.22 -5.32 8.39
C TYR A 4 -1.73 -4.81 7.03
N LEU A 5 -2.60 -4.14 6.26
CA LEU A 5 -2.21 -3.51 4.99
C LEU A 5 -1.16 -2.40 5.20
N LEU A 6 -1.27 -1.65 6.29
CA LEU A 6 -0.29 -0.63 6.65
C LEU A 6 1.09 -1.24 6.95
N VAL A 7 1.13 -2.34 7.71
CA VAL A 7 2.38 -3.06 8.01
C VAL A 7 3.00 -3.61 6.73
N VAL A 8 2.22 -4.27 5.87
CA VAL A 8 2.71 -4.79 4.58
C VAL A 8 3.24 -3.66 3.71
N MET A 9 2.53 -2.53 3.63
CA MET A 9 3.00 -1.37 2.86
C MET A 9 4.33 -0.82 3.41
N GLY A 10 4.50 -0.78 4.73
CA GLY A 10 5.75 -0.39 5.38
C GLY A 10 6.92 -1.31 5.01
N ILE A 11 6.70 -2.62 5.01
CA ILE A 11 7.71 -3.60 4.58
C ILE A 11 8.10 -3.38 3.12
N LEU A 12 7.12 -3.16 2.23
CA LEU A 12 7.39 -2.95 0.81
C LEU A 12 8.18 -1.66 0.56
N MET A 13 7.89 -0.59 1.32
CA MET A 13 8.62 0.68 1.28
C MET A 13 10.07 0.52 1.73
N ILE A 14 10.33 -0.30 2.76
CA ILE A 14 11.69 -0.63 3.22
C ILE A 14 12.39 -1.60 2.24
N GLY A 15 11.64 -2.46 1.54
CA GLY A 15 12.17 -3.36 0.53
C GLY A 15 12.83 -2.64 -0.66
N ILE A 16 12.38 -1.43 -0.99
CA ILE A 16 12.96 -0.62 -2.07
C ILE A 16 14.43 -0.26 -1.78
N PRO A 17 14.78 0.46 -0.68
CA PRO A 17 16.17 0.76 -0.38
C PRO A 17 16.99 -0.49 -0.10
N ILE A 18 16.40 -1.53 0.51
CA ILE A 18 17.08 -2.83 0.69
C ILE A 18 17.48 -3.44 -0.66
N ALA A 19 16.69 -3.25 -1.70
CA ALA A 19 17.05 -3.75 -3.03
C ALA A 19 18.34 -3.09 -3.58
N PHE A 20 18.69 -1.88 -3.13
CA PHE A 20 19.92 -1.18 -3.52
C PHE A 20 21.10 -1.48 -2.60
N VAL A 21 20.87 -2.06 -1.41
CA VAL A 21 21.94 -2.35 -0.45
C VAL A 21 22.36 -3.81 -0.58
N SER A 22 23.67 -4.06 -0.67
CA SER A 22 24.24 -5.39 -0.60
C SER A 22 24.40 -5.84 0.87
N PRO A 23 24.47 -7.15 1.16
CA PRO A 23 24.72 -7.64 2.51
C PRO A 23 26.06 -7.16 3.10
N THR A 24 27.00 -6.73 2.25
CA THR A 24 28.29 -6.15 2.64
C THR A 24 28.20 -4.65 2.95
N GLY A 25 27.03 -4.02 2.76
CA GLY A 25 26.80 -2.60 3.02
C GLY A 25 27.11 -1.68 1.84
N GLU A 26 27.62 -2.22 0.73
CA GLU A 26 27.86 -1.46 -0.50
C GLU A 26 26.54 -1.21 -1.25
N ILE A 27 26.45 -0.05 -1.90
CA ILE A 27 25.35 0.25 -2.81
C ILE A 27 25.58 -0.53 -4.11
N ARG A 28 24.58 -1.31 -4.52
CA ARG A 28 24.64 -2.08 -5.76
C ARG A 28 24.48 -1.13 -6.95
N ASP A 29 25.28 -1.33 -8.00
CA ASP A 29 25.13 -0.62 -9.28
C ASP A 29 23.76 -0.87 -9.91
N GLN A 30 23.25 -2.10 -9.74
CA GLN A 30 21.91 -2.48 -10.16
C GLN A 30 21.12 -2.99 -8.95
N PRO A 31 19.91 -2.45 -8.69
CA PRO A 31 19.07 -2.95 -7.62
C PRO A 31 18.75 -4.43 -7.83
N PHE A 32 18.48 -5.14 -6.74
CA PHE A 32 17.95 -6.49 -6.80
C PHE A 32 16.56 -6.47 -7.43
N ILE A 33 16.55 -6.67 -8.74
CA ILE A 33 15.41 -6.50 -9.66
C ILE A 33 14.13 -7.17 -9.14
N PRO A 34 14.16 -8.43 -8.65
CA PRO A 34 12.95 -9.08 -8.14
C PRO A 34 12.33 -8.33 -6.96
N LEU A 35 13.14 -7.94 -5.97
CA LEU A 35 12.65 -7.23 -4.79
C LEU A 35 12.15 -5.83 -5.13
N PHE A 36 12.86 -5.13 -6.02
CA PHE A 36 12.47 -3.79 -6.45
C PHE A 36 11.10 -3.78 -7.13
N TYR A 37 10.88 -4.63 -8.14
CA TYR A 37 9.60 -4.68 -8.85
C TYR A 37 8.47 -5.27 -7.99
N VAL A 38 8.75 -6.25 -7.13
CA VAL A 38 7.75 -6.79 -6.19
C VAL A 38 7.32 -5.73 -5.18
N SER A 39 8.25 -4.95 -4.63
CA SER A 39 7.93 -3.84 -3.73
C SER A 39 7.03 -2.80 -4.38
N ILE A 40 7.38 -2.36 -5.59
CA ILE A 40 6.58 -1.37 -6.34
C ILE A 40 5.20 -1.94 -6.69
N GLY A 41 5.15 -3.16 -7.25
CA GLY A 41 3.90 -3.82 -7.61
C GLY A 41 2.98 -4.03 -6.41
N GLY A 42 3.54 -4.45 -5.28
CA GLY A 42 2.80 -4.63 -4.03
C GLY A 42 2.17 -3.34 -3.51
N ILE A 43 2.92 -2.23 -3.55
CA ILE A 43 2.41 -0.91 -3.16
C ILE A 43 1.24 -0.48 -4.07
N ILE A 44 1.38 -0.66 -5.38
CA ILE A 44 0.31 -0.35 -6.34
C ILE A 44 -0.96 -1.13 -6.02
N VAL A 45 -0.86 -2.45 -5.81
CA VAL A 45 -2.00 -3.30 -5.47
C VAL A 45 -2.67 -2.83 -4.17
N ILE A 46 -1.90 -2.49 -3.15
CA ILE A 46 -2.42 -1.99 -1.86
C ILE A 46 -3.16 -0.67 -2.03
N ILE A 47 -2.62 0.27 -2.81
CA ILE A 47 -3.25 1.58 -3.07
C ILE A 47 -4.56 1.38 -3.82
N VAL A 48 -4.56 0.54 -4.85
CA VAL A 48 -5.75 0.25 -5.66
C VAL A 48 -6.82 -0.40 -4.78
N TYR A 49 -6.48 -1.45 -4.05
CA TYR A 49 -7.42 -2.14 -3.15
C TYR A 49 -8.00 -1.20 -2.08
N SER A 50 -7.15 -0.39 -1.45
CA SER A 50 -7.56 0.58 -0.44
C SER A 50 -8.49 1.65 -1.03
N SER A 51 -8.19 2.12 -2.24
CA SER A 51 -9.03 3.08 -2.97
C SER A 51 -10.42 2.50 -3.27
N TYR A 52 -10.50 1.23 -3.69
CA TYR A 52 -11.76 0.53 -3.90
C TYR A 52 -12.58 0.39 -2.60
N LYS A 53 -11.94 0.02 -1.49
CA LYS A 53 -12.60 -0.11 -0.19
C LYS A 53 -13.14 1.23 0.31
N GLN A 54 -12.31 2.28 0.23
CA GLN A 54 -12.67 3.62 0.68
C GLN A 54 -13.86 4.20 -0.11
N LYS A 55 -13.91 3.98 -1.43
CA LYS A 55 -15.08 4.37 -2.25
C LYS A 55 -16.39 3.76 -1.73
N LYS A 56 -16.38 2.48 -1.35
CA LYS A 56 -17.57 1.80 -0.80
C LYS A 56 -17.95 2.34 0.58
N GLU A 57 -16.97 2.61 1.44
CA GLU A 57 -17.21 3.17 2.77
C GLU A 57 -17.84 4.57 2.71
N THR A 58 -17.34 5.45 1.83
CA THR A 58 -17.90 6.79 1.62
C THR A 58 -19.35 6.73 1.12
N GLN A 59 -19.68 5.81 0.21
CA GLN A 59 -21.04 5.62 -0.27
C GLN A 59 -22.00 5.16 0.85
N ARG A 60 -21.55 4.23 1.71
CA ARG A 60 -22.33 3.77 2.87
C ARG A 60 -22.58 4.90 3.86
N ALA A 61 -21.55 5.65 4.22
CA ALA A 61 -21.65 6.79 5.14
C ALA A 61 -22.62 7.87 4.60
N ASN A 62 -22.57 8.18 3.31
CA ASN A 62 -23.49 9.13 2.68
C ASN A 62 -24.95 8.63 2.65
N ARG A 63 -25.16 7.33 2.46
CA ARG A 63 -26.51 6.72 2.52
C ARG A 63 -27.10 6.76 3.93
N GLU A 64 -26.29 6.51 4.94
CA GLU A 64 -26.72 6.60 6.36
C GLU A 64 -27.06 8.03 6.75
N ARG A 65 -26.25 9.02 6.34
CA ARG A 65 -26.55 10.45 6.55
C ARG A 65 -27.88 10.86 5.92
N ARG A 66 -28.15 10.43 4.68
CA ARG A 66 -29.43 10.69 4.00
C ARG A 66 -30.63 10.03 4.69
N ARG A 67 -30.45 8.86 5.31
CA ARG A 67 -31.50 8.17 6.07
C ARG A 67 -31.81 8.87 7.40
N LYS A 68 -30.77 9.33 8.10
CA LYS A 68 -30.94 10.10 9.35
C LYS A 68 -31.58 11.46 9.12
N SER A 69 -31.32 12.10 7.98
CA SER A 69 -31.93 13.39 7.61
C SER A 69 -33.41 13.29 7.18
N LYS A 70 -33.91 12.09 6.87
CA LYS A 70 -35.31 11.86 6.46
C LYS A 70 -36.22 11.39 7.61
N LYS A 71 -35.68 11.24 8.81
CA LYS A 71 -36.38 10.78 10.02
C LYS A 71 -36.45 11.92 11.01
#